data_AF-A0A956TKW1-F1
#
_entry.id   AF-A0A956TKW1-F1
#
_cell.length_a   1.000
_cell.length_b   1.000
_cell.length_c   1.000
_cell.angle_alpha   90.00
_cell.angle_beta   90.00
_cell.angle_gamma   90.00
#
_symmetry.space_group_name_H-M   'P 1'
#
loop_
_entity.id
_entity.type
_entity.pdbx_description
1 polymer ?
#
loop_
_entity_poly.entity_id
_entity_poly.type
_entity_poly.pdbx_seq_one_letter_code
_entity_poly.pdbx_strand_id
1 'polypeptide(L)'
;MSPSHSHLKGEKRVNKSGKEYAPYNAGAWILSSNGRVRSLDANEHILWLLDELAHCHSAIHRLVEQGYRADIMCGWFANSDNTCPSLNAETIRRLAPVRVDFWFDVYLG
;
A
#
# COMPACT_ATOMS: atom_id res chain seq x y z
N MET A 1 10.83 -11.53 -3.45
CA MET A 1 9.88 -11.03 -2.44
C MET A 1 8.51 -11.62 -2.70
N SER A 2 7.79 -12.02 -1.65
CA SER A 2 6.43 -12.55 -1.72
C SER A 2 5.42 -11.50 -1.25
N PRO A 3 4.18 -11.48 -1.77
CA PRO A 3 3.17 -10.54 -1.29
C PRO A 3 2.79 -10.84 0.16
N SER A 4 2.35 -9.81 0.88
CA SER A 4 1.61 -10.03 2.13
C SER A 4 0.23 -10.62 1.84
N HIS A 5 -0.40 -10.16 0.74
CA HIS A 5 -1.68 -10.69 0.26
C HIS A 5 -1.71 -10.62 -1.26
N SER A 6 -2.33 -11.61 -1.88
CA SER A 6 -2.64 -11.58 -3.32
C SER A 6 -3.93 -12.32 -3.57
N HIS A 7 -4.61 -11.97 -4.64
CA HIS A 7 -5.78 -12.69 -5.12
C HIS A 7 -5.86 -12.62 -6.65
N LEU A 8 -6.53 -13.60 -7.23
CA LEU A 8 -6.85 -13.60 -8.66
C LEU A 8 -8.23 -13.00 -8.92
N LYS A 9 -8.42 -12.48 -10.13
CA LYS A 9 -9.76 -12.11 -10.61
C LYS A 9 -10.66 -13.35 -10.60
N GLY A 10 -11.87 -13.20 -10.06
CA GLY A 10 -12.85 -14.27 -9.94
C GLY A 10 -12.70 -15.12 -8.67
N GLU A 11 -11.65 -14.92 -7.88
CA GLU A 11 -11.50 -15.62 -6.60
C GLU A 11 -12.56 -15.15 -5.58
N LYS A 12 -13.02 -16.08 -4.75
CA LYS A 12 -14.06 -15.81 -3.74
C LYS A 12 -13.55 -14.82 -2.71
N ARG A 13 -14.42 -13.89 -2.31
CA ARG A 13 -14.11 -12.87 -1.29
C ARG A 13 -14.98 -13.11 -0.06
N VAL A 14 -14.33 -13.42 1.07
CA VAL A 14 -15.00 -13.63 2.36
C VAL A 14 -14.30 -12.77 3.40
N ASN A 15 -15.05 -12.05 4.24
CA ASN A 15 -14.45 -11.30 5.34
C ASN A 15 -14.21 -12.21 6.57
N LYS A 16 -13.61 -11.63 7.61
CA LYS A 16 -13.33 -12.34 8.87
C LYS A 16 -14.58 -12.86 9.60
N SER A 17 -15.77 -12.33 9.32
CA SER A 17 -17.04 -12.77 9.91
C SER A 17 -17.75 -13.85 9.06
N GLY A 18 -17.11 -14.38 8.01
CA GLY A 18 -17.70 -15.38 7.12
C GLY A 18 -18.69 -14.82 6.10
N LYS A 19 -18.88 -13.50 6.04
CA LYS A 19 -19.75 -12.87 5.04
C LYS A 19 -19.09 -12.95 3.67
N GLU A 20 -19.79 -13.57 2.73
CA GLU A 20 -19.39 -13.62 1.33
C GLU A 20 -19.72 -12.31 0.61
N TYR A 21 -18.82 -11.89 -0.28
CA TYR A 21 -18.97 -10.77 -1.18
C TYR A 21 -18.88 -11.27 -2.62
N ALA A 22 -19.24 -10.40 -3.58
CA ALA A 22 -18.96 -10.67 -4.98
C ALA A 22 -17.46 -11.01 -5.17
N PRO A 23 -17.12 -11.98 -6.04
CA PRO A 23 -15.74 -12.33 -6.34
C PRO A 23 -14.92 -11.11 -6.78
N TYR A 24 -13.59 -11.18 -6.61
CA TYR A 24 -12.72 -10.08 -7.01
C TYR A 24 -12.85 -9.76 -8.51
N ASN A 25 -13.07 -8.50 -8.85
CA ASN A 25 -13.23 -8.05 -10.24
C ASN A 25 -11.88 -7.84 -10.97
N ALA A 26 -10.78 -7.79 -10.23
CA ALA A 26 -9.41 -7.71 -10.70
C ALA A 26 -8.49 -8.58 -9.82
N GLY A 27 -7.31 -8.92 -10.33
CA GLY A 27 -6.26 -9.50 -9.50
C GLY A 27 -5.46 -8.41 -8.79
N ALA A 28 -4.90 -8.73 -7.62
CA ALA A 28 -4.03 -7.81 -6.90
C ALA A 28 -2.84 -8.54 -6.28
N TRP A 29 -1.73 -7.80 -6.17
CA TRP A 29 -0.54 -8.17 -5.42
C TRP A 29 -0.28 -7.04 -4.43
N ILE A 30 -0.25 -7.36 -3.13
CA ILE A 30 -0.22 -6.37 -2.05
C ILE A 30 0.93 -6.71 -1.11
N LEU A 31 1.79 -5.73 -0.85
CA LEU A 31 2.81 -5.76 0.19
C LEU A 31 2.40 -4.81 1.31
N SER A 32 2.52 -5.27 2.56
CA SER A 32 2.13 -4.52 3.74
C SER A 32 3.22 -4.57 4.80
N SER A 33 3.49 -3.42 5.41
CA SER A 33 4.36 -3.27 6.57
C SER A 33 3.71 -3.75 7.87
N ASN A 34 2.43 -4.13 7.88
CA ASN A 34 1.73 -4.58 9.08
C ASN A 34 2.42 -5.82 9.68
N GLY A 35 2.75 -5.76 10.97
CA GLY A 35 3.51 -6.80 11.66
C GLY A 35 5.01 -6.86 11.30
N ARG A 36 5.48 -6.01 10.39
CA ARG A 36 6.90 -5.88 9.98
C ARG A 36 7.56 -4.64 10.58
N VAL A 37 6.83 -3.54 10.62
CA VAL A 37 7.26 -2.28 11.25
C VAL A 37 6.41 -2.06 12.51
N ARG A 38 7.09 -1.77 13.64
CA ARG A 38 6.45 -1.51 14.95
C ARG A 38 6.55 -0.02 15.30
N SER A 39 5.89 0.82 14.50
CA SER A 39 5.82 2.27 14.69
C SER A 39 4.43 2.78 14.32
N LEU A 40 4.14 4.03 14.71
CA LEU A 40 2.98 4.78 14.22
C LEU A 40 3.40 5.87 13.23
N ASP A 41 4.70 6.02 12.97
CA ASP A 41 5.23 6.99 12.02
C ASP A 41 5.10 6.48 10.58
N ALA A 42 4.26 7.14 9.79
CA ALA A 42 4.08 6.83 8.37
C ALA A 42 5.40 6.82 7.59
N ASN A 43 6.37 7.67 7.95
CA ASN A 43 7.68 7.71 7.29
C ASN A 43 8.43 6.39 7.44
N GLU A 44 8.46 5.79 8.64
CA GLU A 44 9.12 4.50 8.86
C GLU A 44 8.51 3.40 8.01
N HIS A 45 7.17 3.37 7.93
CA HIS A 45 6.43 2.41 7.12
C HIS A 45 6.72 2.55 5.62
N ILE A 46 6.73 3.79 5.11
CA ILE A 46 6.99 4.08 3.70
C ILE A 46 8.45 3.75 3.36
N LEU A 47 9.41 4.16 4.19
CA LEU A 47 10.83 3.90 3.95
C LEU A 47 11.11 2.40 3.92
N TRP A 48 10.52 1.62 4.84
CA TRP A 48 10.61 0.16 4.82
C TRP A 48 10.03 -0.42 3.52
N LEU A 49 8.87 0.05 3.08
CA LEU A 49 8.26 -0.41 1.83
C LEU A 49 9.18 -0.12 0.64
N LEU A 50 9.80 1.06 0.61
CA LEU A 50 10.72 1.46 -0.45
C LEU A 50 12.03 0.65 -0.43
N ASP A 51 12.50 0.23 0.74
CA ASP A 51 13.64 -0.69 0.85
C ASP A 51 13.30 -2.06 0.25
N GLU A 52 12.11 -2.59 0.56
CA GLU A 52 11.63 -3.86 -0.01
C GLU A 52 11.45 -3.78 -1.53
N LEU A 53 11.02 -2.62 -2.06
CA LEU A 53 10.77 -2.40 -3.49
C LEU A 53 12.00 -1.96 -4.30
N ALA A 54 13.12 -1.64 -3.64
CA ALA A 54 14.28 -1.03 -4.28
C ALA A 54 14.81 -1.83 -5.49
N HIS A 55 14.71 -3.16 -5.44
CA HIS A 55 15.19 -4.06 -6.49
C HIS A 55 14.19 -4.28 -7.64
N CYS A 56 12.96 -3.76 -7.55
CA CYS A 56 11.90 -4.03 -8.51
C CYS A 56 11.24 -2.78 -9.13
N HIS A 57 11.81 -1.58 -8.94
CA HIS A 57 11.29 -0.35 -9.55
C HIS A 57 11.03 -0.48 -11.06
N SER A 58 11.97 -1.04 -11.83
CA SER A 58 11.79 -1.25 -13.27
C SER A 58 10.62 -2.17 -13.62
N ALA A 59 10.30 -3.13 -12.76
CA ALA A 59 9.14 -4.01 -12.95
C ALA A 59 7.83 -3.25 -12.67
N ILE A 60 7.81 -2.42 -11.63
CA ILE A 60 6.65 -1.57 -11.30
C ILE A 60 6.35 -0.62 -12.46
N HIS A 61 7.35 0.08 -12.99
CA HIS A 61 7.17 0.97 -14.14
C HIS A 61 6.60 0.24 -15.35
N ARG A 62 7.12 -0.95 -15.67
CA ARG A 62 6.61 -1.77 -16.78
C ARG A 62 5.15 -2.17 -16.58
N LEU A 63 4.74 -2.52 -15.36
CA LEU A 63 3.35 -2.84 -15.06
C LEU A 63 2.45 -1.61 -15.27
N VAL A 64 2.88 -0.44 -14.81
CA VAL A 64 2.15 0.81 -15.03
C VAL A 64 2.04 1.13 -16.53
N GLU A 65 3.11 0.99 -17.30
CA GLU A 65 3.12 1.17 -18.77
C GLU A 65 2.19 0.19 -19.49
N GLN A 66 2.02 -1.02 -18.95
CA GLN A 66 1.07 -2.02 -19.44
C GLN A 66 -0.39 -1.75 -19.04
N GLY A 67 -0.65 -0.67 -18.30
CA GLY A 67 -1.99 -0.26 -17.88
C GLY A 67 -2.45 -0.88 -16.55
N TYR A 68 -1.56 -1.53 -15.80
CA TYR A 68 -1.87 -1.95 -14.43
C TYR A 68 -1.88 -0.75 -13.49
N ARG A 69 -2.75 -0.78 -12.49
CA ARG A 69 -2.75 0.20 -11.39
C ARG A 69 -1.71 -0.20 -10.35
N ALA A 70 -0.92 0.77 -9.91
CA ALA A 70 0.02 0.63 -8.80
C ALA A 70 0.00 1.94 -8.00
N ASP A 71 -0.15 1.81 -6.69
CA ASP A 71 -0.15 2.91 -5.74
C ASP A 71 0.43 2.47 -4.39
N ILE A 72 0.82 3.43 -3.58
CA ILE A 72 1.21 3.23 -2.18
C ILE A 72 0.15 3.92 -1.34
N MET A 73 -0.53 3.18 -0.46
CA MET A 73 -1.46 3.75 0.51
C MET A 73 -0.92 3.63 1.93
N CYS A 74 -1.25 4.60 2.78
CA CYS A 74 -1.05 4.51 4.22
C CYS A 74 -2.41 4.66 4.91
N GLY A 75 -2.83 3.61 5.64
CA GLY A 75 -4.03 3.67 6.47
C GLY A 75 -3.78 4.51 7.72
N TRP A 76 -4.53 5.59 7.89
CA TRP A 76 -4.42 6.51 9.02
C TRP A 76 -5.69 6.44 9.87
N PHE A 77 -5.55 5.95 11.11
CA PHE A 77 -6.64 5.83 12.07
C PHE A 77 -6.54 6.97 13.08
N ALA A 78 -7.33 8.02 12.87
CA ALA A 78 -7.31 9.23 13.69
C ALA A 78 -8.41 9.21 14.75
N ASN A 79 -8.09 9.68 15.95
CA ASN A 79 -9.06 9.90 17.03
C ASN A 79 -9.66 11.32 17.03
N SER A 80 -9.22 12.19 16.12
CA SER A 80 -9.72 13.54 15.95
C SER A 80 -9.63 13.98 14.50
N ASP A 81 -10.42 14.98 14.14
CA ASP A 81 -10.19 15.74 12.92
C ASP A 81 -8.88 16.54 13.02
N ASN A 82 -8.40 17.05 11.89
CA ASN A 82 -7.22 17.92 11.77
C ASN A 82 -5.88 17.31 12.21
N THR A 83 -5.77 15.98 12.28
CA THR A 83 -4.48 15.28 12.46
C THR A 83 -4.15 14.48 11.20
N CYS A 84 -2.91 14.59 10.74
CA CYS A 84 -2.41 13.83 9.60
C CYS A 84 -0.90 13.61 9.77
N PRO A 85 -0.37 12.44 9.40
CA PRO A 85 1.07 12.24 9.29
C PRO A 85 1.67 13.23 8.29
N SER A 86 2.79 13.84 8.67
CA SER A 86 3.61 14.59 7.73
C SER A 86 4.63 13.67 7.08
N LEU A 87 4.83 13.80 5.76
CA LEU A 87 5.96 13.16 5.09
C LEU A 87 7.16 14.08 5.17
N ASN A 88 8.28 13.55 5.67
CA ASN A 88 9.53 14.31 5.70
C ASN A 88 10.20 14.34 4.32
N ALA A 89 11.18 15.22 4.16
CA ALA A 89 11.87 15.43 2.89
C ALA A 89 12.56 14.15 2.37
N GLU A 90 13.09 13.32 3.26
CA GLU A 90 13.75 12.07 2.88
C GLU A 90 12.75 11.06 2.31
N THR A 91 11.59 10.89 2.94
CA THR A 91 10.51 10.04 2.45
C THR A 91 10.03 10.50 1.08
N ILE A 92 9.80 11.80 0.90
CA ILE A 92 9.38 12.38 -0.39
C ILE A 92 10.44 12.13 -1.47
N ARG A 93 11.71 12.38 -1.15
CA ARG A 93 12.84 12.17 -2.07
C ARG A 93 12.94 10.71 -2.53
N ARG A 94 12.67 9.76 -1.65
CA ARG A 94 12.72 8.32 -1.96
C ARG A 94 11.45 7.80 -2.66
N LEU A 95 10.30 8.41 -2.42
CA LEU A 95 9.04 8.09 -3.13
C LEU A 95 9.09 8.54 -4.60
N ALA A 96 9.62 9.74 -4.86
CA ALA A 96 9.53 10.37 -6.17
C ALA A 96 10.01 9.49 -7.36
N PRO A 97 11.12 8.73 -7.26
CA PRO A 97 11.58 7.86 -8.33
C PRO A 97 10.66 6.68 -8.65
N VAL A 98 9.80 6.25 -7.72
CA VAL A 98 8.89 5.10 -7.92
C VAL A 98 7.77 5.43 -8.92
N ARG A 99 7.42 6.72 -9.04
CA ARG A 99 6.41 7.25 -9.98
C ARG A 99 5.07 6.51 -9.93
N VAL A 100 4.61 6.23 -8.71
CA VAL A 100 3.26 5.73 -8.42
C VAL A 100 2.57 6.72 -7.51
N ASP A 101 1.24 6.71 -7.52
CA ASP A 101 0.46 7.57 -6.64
C ASP A 101 0.68 7.17 -5.17
N PHE A 102 0.73 8.18 -4.31
CA PHE A 102 0.74 8.00 -2.86
C PHE A 102 -0.47 8.69 -2.27
N TRP A 103 -1.19 8.01 -1.37
CA TRP A 103 -2.37 8.58 -0.72
C TRP A 103 -2.57 8.02 0.69
N PHE A 104 -3.28 8.79 1.52
CA PHE A 104 -3.70 8.35 2.85
C PHE A 104 -5.14 7.86 2.80
N ASP A 105 -5.38 6.66 3.33
CA ASP A 105 -6.71 6.13 3.58
C ASP A 105 -7.10 6.48 5.01
N VAL A 106 -7.85 7.57 5.17
CA VAL A 106 -8.12 8.20 6.47
C VAL A 106 -9.42 7.67 7.07
N TYR A 107 -9.30 7.09 8.26
CA TYR A 107 -10.40 6.62 9.09
C TYR A 107 -10.51 7.53 10.31
N LEU A 108 -11.62 8.28 10.38
CA LEU A 108 -11.97 9.09 11.55
C LEU A 108 -12.84 8.25 12.49
N GLY A 109 -12.42 8.13 13.75
CA GLY A 109 -13.15 7.48 14.83
C GLY A 109 -14.15 8.37 15.54
#